data_AF-A0A0J7JVX2-F1
#
_entry.id   AF-A0A0J7JVX2-F1
#
_cell.length_a   1.000
_cell.length_b   1.000
_cell.length_c   1.000
_cell.angle_alpha   90.00
_cell.angle_beta   90.00
_cell.angle_gamma   90.00
#
_symmetry.space_group_name_H-M   'P 1'
#
loop_
_entity.id
_entity.type
_entity.pdbx_description
1 polymer ?
#
loop_
_entity_poly.entity_id
_entity_poly.type
_entity_poly.pdbx_seq_one_letter_code
_entity_poly.pdbx_strand_id
1 'polypeptide(L)'
;MSMDMECLILAQDDLQIRLASTIENLNKLGKANITVEAIDVRLQRLEKVWEKFERQHDELRANYWDELKITDYITGDFAGLAEETYLAQKAKLMSLKNALPIQSASGSATNTESSSARQRTTLPRIQLPHFS
;
A
#
# COMPACT_ATOMS: atom_id res chain seq x y z
N MET A 1 -8.78 -28.37 12.67
CA MET A 1 -8.48 -28.05 14.07
C MET A 1 -8.84 -26.59 14.25
N SER A 2 -9.80 -26.29 15.13
CA SER A 2 -10.15 -24.91 15.49
C SER A 2 -8.95 -24.30 16.24
N MET A 3 -8.60 -23.05 15.93
CA MET A 3 -7.57 -22.32 16.68
C MET A 3 -8.12 -22.00 18.07
N ASP A 4 -7.25 -22.05 19.08
CA ASP A 4 -7.61 -21.66 20.43
C ASP A 4 -7.96 -20.15 20.53
N MET A 5 -8.80 -19.76 21.50
CA MET A 5 -9.31 -18.39 21.63
C MET A 5 -8.16 -17.37 21.76
N GLU A 6 -7.17 -17.67 22.62
CA GLU A 6 -6.02 -16.77 22.84
C GLU A 6 -5.20 -16.61 21.55
N CYS A 7 -5.05 -17.69 20.76
CA CYS A 7 -4.37 -17.64 19.48
C CYS A 7 -5.11 -16.76 18.47
N LEU A 8 -6.44 -16.79 18.47
CA LEU A 8 -7.26 -15.92 17.63
C LEU A 8 -7.12 -14.46 18.06
N ILE A 9 -7.15 -14.15 19.35
CA ILE A 9 -6.96 -12.77 19.85
C ILE A 9 -5.57 -12.24 19.47
N LEU A 10 -4.51 -13.02 19.70
CA LEU A 10 -3.15 -12.63 19.28
C LEU A 10 -3.05 -12.42 17.77
N ALA A 11 -3.76 -13.23 16.97
CA ALA A 11 -3.81 -13.05 15.53
C ALA A 11 -4.49 -11.72 15.13
N GLN A 12 -5.43 -11.22 15.93
CA GLN A 12 -6.09 -9.94 15.69
C GLN A 12 -5.12 -8.76 15.88
N ASP A 13 -4.27 -8.80 16.91
CA ASP A 13 -3.19 -7.82 17.12
C ASP A 13 -2.24 -7.76 15.92
N ASP A 14 -1.80 -8.94 15.47
CA ASP A 14 -0.93 -9.09 14.30
C ASP A 14 -1.56 -8.52 13.02
N LEU A 15 -2.86 -8.74 12.82
CA LEU A 15 -3.59 -8.19 11.68
C LEU A 15 -3.73 -6.69 11.78
N GLN A 16 -4.03 -6.17 12.97
CA GLN A 16 -4.18 -4.74 13.18
C GLN A 16 -2.86 -3.99 12.94
N ILE A 17 -1.72 -4.53 13.38
CA ILE A 17 -0.39 -3.97 13.07
C ILE A 17 -0.17 -3.95 11.54
N ARG A 18 -0.59 -5.00 10.83
CA ARG A 18 -0.47 -5.06 9.36
C ARG A 18 -1.36 -4.03 8.66
N LEU A 19 -2.57 -3.78 9.17
CA LEU A 19 -3.46 -2.72 8.68
C LEU A 19 -2.77 -1.37 8.87
N ALA A 20 -2.36 -1.04 10.09
CA ALA A 20 -1.73 0.23 10.46
C ALA A 20 -0.44 0.53 9.65
N SER A 21 0.35 -0.50 9.37
CA SER A 21 1.63 -0.38 8.66
C SER A 21 1.50 -0.22 7.14
N THR A 22 0.28 -0.20 6.58
CA THR A 22 0.06 -0.25 5.13
C THR A 22 0.74 0.89 4.38
N ILE A 23 0.50 2.14 4.80
CA ILE A 23 1.10 3.32 4.18
C ILE A 23 2.60 3.43 4.45
N GLU A 24 3.06 3.10 5.65
CA GLU A 24 4.49 3.07 5.96
C GLU A 24 5.23 2.11 5.00
N ASN A 25 4.67 0.93 4.80
CA ASN A 25 5.23 -0.05 3.88
C ASN A 25 5.14 0.37 2.41
N LEU A 26 4.20 1.26 2.03
CA LEU A 26 4.18 1.85 0.70
C LEU A 26 5.32 2.88 0.56
N ASN A 27 5.51 3.74 1.56
CA ASN A 27 6.57 4.75 1.57
C ASN A 27 7.98 4.14 1.48
N LYS A 28 8.17 2.92 2.00
CA LYS A 28 9.43 2.16 1.88
C LYS A 28 9.84 1.85 0.43
N LEU A 29 8.92 1.90 -0.54
CA LEU A 29 9.27 1.78 -1.96
C LEU A 29 10.08 2.98 -2.49
N GLY A 30 10.00 4.13 -1.81
CA GLY A 30 10.57 5.40 -2.26
C GLY A 30 9.64 6.12 -3.23
N LYS A 31 9.66 7.47 -3.19
CA LYS A 31 8.70 8.32 -3.93
C LYS A 31 8.64 8.03 -5.44
N ALA A 32 9.76 7.67 -6.06
CA ALA A 32 9.84 7.37 -7.48
C ALA A 32 9.10 6.07 -7.88
N ASN A 33 8.87 5.16 -6.93
CA ASN A 33 8.26 3.84 -7.17
C ASN A 33 6.80 3.76 -6.69
N ILE A 34 6.24 4.86 -6.18
CA ILE A 34 4.82 4.92 -5.81
C ILE A 34 4.02 5.21 -7.08
N THR A 35 3.65 4.13 -7.78
CA THR A 35 2.78 4.17 -8.97
C THR A 35 1.34 3.83 -8.62
N VAL A 36 0.43 4.02 -9.57
CA VAL A 36 -0.98 3.64 -9.44
C VAL A 36 -1.12 2.14 -9.17
N GLU A 37 -0.35 1.32 -9.90
CA GLU A 37 -0.34 -0.14 -9.76
C GLU A 37 0.20 -0.55 -8.38
N ALA A 38 1.24 0.10 -7.89
CA ALA A 38 1.76 -0.16 -6.55
C ALA A 38 0.71 0.13 -5.47
N ILE A 39 -0.06 1.20 -5.62
CA ILE A 39 -1.17 1.53 -4.71
C ILE A 39 -2.30 0.50 -4.82
N ASP A 40 -2.67 0.08 -6.03
CA ASP A 40 -3.73 -0.91 -6.26
C ASP A 40 -3.40 -2.27 -5.63
N VAL A 41 -2.16 -2.73 -5.78
CA VAL A 41 -1.70 -3.96 -5.11
C VAL A 41 -1.77 -3.83 -3.58
N ARG A 42 -1.49 -2.64 -3.02
CA ARG A 42 -1.63 -2.41 -1.57
C ARG A 42 -3.08 -2.33 -1.11
N LEU A 43 -3.98 -1.75 -1.90
CA LEU A 43 -5.42 -1.77 -1.63
C LEU A 43 -5.94 -3.21 -1.57
N GLN A 44 -5.63 -4.03 -2.59
CA GLN A 44 -6.05 -5.44 -2.61
C GLN A 44 -5.50 -6.23 -1.41
N ARG A 45 -4.25 -5.97 -1.02
CA ARG A 45 -3.67 -6.60 0.16
C ARG A 45 -4.35 -6.14 1.45
N LEU A 46 -4.66 -4.84 1.57
CA LEU A 46 -5.34 -4.28 2.72
C LEU A 46 -6.73 -4.91 2.89
N GLU A 47 -7.49 -5.06 1.80
CA GLU A 47 -8.80 -5.72 1.78
C GLU A 47 -8.70 -7.18 2.25
N LYS A 48 -7.74 -7.96 1.74
CA LYS A 48 -7.55 -9.35 2.19
C LYS A 48 -7.18 -9.47 3.66
N VAL A 49 -6.44 -8.51 4.22
CA VAL A 49 -6.11 -8.49 5.66
C VAL A 49 -7.38 -8.18 6.46
N TRP A 50 -8.19 -7.23 6.02
CA TRP A 50 -9.46 -6.89 6.65
C TRP A 50 -10.47 -8.05 6.62
N GLU A 51 -10.69 -8.69 5.46
CA GLU A 51 -11.56 -9.86 5.33
C GLU A 51 -11.13 -11.01 6.26
N LYS A 52 -9.81 -11.18 6.46
CA LYS A 52 -9.30 -12.17 7.41
C LYS A 52 -9.59 -11.76 8.85
N PHE A 53 -9.44 -10.48 9.18
CA PHE A 53 -9.76 -9.94 10.48
C PHE A 53 -11.24 -10.19 10.83
N GLU A 54 -12.16 -9.78 9.95
CA GLU A 54 -13.60 -9.94 10.13
C GLU A 54 -13.98 -11.40 10.34
N ARG A 55 -13.49 -12.31 9.49
CA ARG A 55 -13.77 -13.74 9.62
C ARG A 55 -13.31 -14.31 10.97
N GLN A 56 -12.14 -13.91 11.45
CA GLN A 56 -11.63 -14.37 12.76
C GLN A 56 -12.37 -13.72 13.92
N HIS A 57 -12.79 -12.45 13.78
CA HIS A 57 -13.65 -11.77 14.75
C HIS A 57 -15.01 -12.48 14.87
N ASP A 58 -15.61 -12.86 13.75
CA ASP A 58 -16.86 -13.63 13.73
C ASP A 58 -16.67 -15.01 14.37
N GLU A 59 -15.55 -15.69 14.11
CA GLU A 59 -15.20 -16.97 14.74
C GLU A 59 -15.07 -16.82 16.27
N LEU A 60 -14.40 -15.76 16.73
CA LEU A 60 -14.29 -15.43 18.15
C LEU A 60 -15.66 -15.24 18.79
N ARG A 61 -16.52 -14.44 18.17
CA ARG A 61 -17.86 -14.16 18.70
C ARG A 61 -18.80 -15.35 18.64
N ALA A 62 -18.68 -16.21 17.61
CA ALA A 62 -19.55 -17.37 17.46
C ALA A 62 -19.22 -18.49 18.47
N ASN A 63 -17.93 -18.72 18.73
CA ASN A 63 -17.48 -19.91 19.47
C ASN A 63 -17.04 -19.61 20.91
N TYR A 64 -16.69 -18.36 21.23
CA TYR A 64 -16.03 -18.00 22.50
C TYR A 64 -16.68 -16.83 23.25
N TRP A 65 -17.90 -16.42 22.90
CA TRP A 65 -18.52 -15.19 23.42
C TRP A 65 -18.50 -15.05 24.95
N ASP A 66 -18.78 -16.12 25.69
CA ASP A 66 -18.91 -16.06 27.14
C ASP A 66 -17.59 -15.71 27.85
N GLU A 67 -16.47 -16.17 27.32
CA GLU A 67 -15.13 -15.83 27.79
C GLU A 67 -14.64 -14.53 27.16
N LEU A 68 -14.93 -14.31 25.88
CA LEU A 68 -14.48 -13.15 25.11
C LEU A 68 -15.05 -11.83 25.65
N LYS A 69 -16.31 -11.79 26.09
CA LYS A 69 -16.99 -10.54 26.51
C LYS A 69 -16.37 -9.82 27.70
N ILE A 70 -15.56 -10.52 28.50
CA ILE A 70 -14.84 -9.94 29.65
C ILE A 70 -13.39 -9.59 29.33
N THR A 71 -12.89 -9.94 28.14
CA THR A 71 -11.53 -9.62 27.71
C THR A 71 -11.41 -8.18 27.23
N ASP A 72 -10.18 -7.65 27.29
CA ASP A 72 -9.84 -6.32 26.78
C ASP A 72 -10.14 -6.15 25.29
N TYR A 73 -10.20 -7.26 24.53
CA TYR A 73 -10.60 -7.25 23.13
C TYR A 73 -12.00 -6.68 22.92
N ILE A 74 -12.96 -7.02 23.79
CA ILE A 74 -14.34 -6.51 23.71
C ILE A 74 -14.50 -5.24 24.54
N THR A 75 -14.01 -5.21 25.78
CA THR A 75 -14.21 -4.06 26.68
C THR A 75 -13.47 -2.81 26.20
N GLY A 76 -12.39 -2.98 25.44
CA GLY A 76 -11.62 -1.92 24.80
C GLY A 76 -12.02 -1.59 23.36
N ASP A 77 -13.09 -2.18 22.83
CA ASP A 77 -13.56 -1.97 21.44
C ASP A 77 -12.45 -2.16 20.39
N PHE A 78 -11.68 -3.24 20.53
CA PHE A 78 -10.53 -3.50 19.66
C PHE A 78 -10.94 -3.63 18.18
N ALA A 79 -12.09 -4.25 17.92
CA ALA A 79 -12.63 -4.40 16.57
C ALA A 79 -12.98 -3.04 15.94
N GLY A 80 -13.61 -2.13 16.70
CA GLY A 80 -13.89 -0.77 16.23
C GLY A 80 -12.61 0.01 15.90
N LEU A 81 -11.59 -0.07 16.77
CA LEU A 81 -10.30 0.57 16.49
C LEU A 81 -9.60 0.00 15.23
N ALA A 82 -9.72 -1.30 15.00
CA ALA A 82 -9.21 -1.95 13.80
C ALA A 82 -9.96 -1.49 12.54
N GLU A 83 -11.28 -1.34 12.61
CA GLU A 83 -12.10 -0.82 11.52
C GLU A 83 -11.70 0.62 11.16
N GLU A 84 -11.58 1.51 12.16
CA GLU A 84 -11.13 2.89 11.93
C GLU A 84 -9.76 2.93 11.25
N THR A 85 -8.86 2.05 11.67
CA THR A 85 -7.52 1.93 11.09
C THR A 85 -7.60 1.48 9.62
N TYR A 86 -8.41 0.45 9.32
CA TYR A 86 -8.63 -0.01 7.95
C TYR A 86 -9.18 1.11 7.07
N LEU A 87 -10.24 1.80 7.51
CA LEU A 87 -10.89 2.88 6.77
C LEU A 87 -9.93 4.05 6.52
N ALA A 88 -9.18 4.47 7.54
CA ALA A 88 -8.20 5.54 7.42
C ALA A 88 -7.09 5.20 6.40
N GLN A 89 -6.55 3.97 6.44
CA GLN A 89 -5.51 3.53 5.51
C GLN A 89 -6.06 3.42 4.08
N LYS A 90 -7.28 2.87 3.91
CA LYS A 90 -7.95 2.75 2.60
C LYS A 90 -8.23 4.11 1.99
N ALA A 91 -8.80 5.04 2.77
CA ALA A 91 -9.05 6.42 2.33
C ALA A 91 -7.74 7.09 1.88
N LYS A 92 -6.67 6.98 2.67
CA LYS A 92 -5.37 7.56 2.34
C LYS A 92 -4.76 6.99 1.05
N LEU A 93 -4.84 5.67 0.84
CA LEU A 93 -4.41 5.04 -0.41
C LEU A 93 -5.21 5.55 -1.61
N MET A 94 -6.54 5.67 -1.49
CA MET A 94 -7.38 6.21 -2.56
C MET A 94 -7.08 7.68 -2.86
N SER A 95 -6.86 8.51 -1.84
CA SER A 95 -6.43 9.90 -2.03
C SER A 95 -5.08 9.98 -2.74
N LEU A 96 -4.10 9.14 -2.37
CA LEU A 96 -2.80 9.07 -3.05
C LEU A 96 -2.96 8.64 -4.51
N LYS A 97 -3.81 7.65 -4.79
CA LYS A 97 -4.10 7.19 -6.15
C LYS A 97 -4.66 8.32 -7.02
N ASN A 98 -5.61 9.09 -6.49
CA ASN A 98 -6.26 10.18 -7.21
C ASN A 98 -5.35 11.41 -7.38
N ALA A 99 -4.36 11.59 -6.50
CA ALA A 99 -3.39 12.68 -6.59
C ALA A 99 -2.27 12.41 -7.61
N LEU A 100 -2.05 11.14 -7.99
CA LEU A 100 -1.12 10.82 -9.05
C LEU A 100 -1.68 11.34 -10.37
N PRO A 101 -0.91 12.12 -11.14
CA PRO A 101 -1.34 12.51 -12.47
C PRO A 101 -1.60 11.22 -13.24
N ILE A 102 -2.80 11.10 -13.83
CA ILE A 102 -3.07 10.07 -14.82
C ILE A 102 -1.94 10.27 -15.84
N GLN A 103 -1.05 9.28 -15.95
CA GLN A 103 -0.16 9.23 -17.08
C GLN A 103 -1.05 8.88 -18.26
N SER A 104 -1.80 9.88 -18.74
CA SER A 104 -2.45 9.84 -20.02
C SER A 104 -1.35 9.40 -20.96
N ALA A 105 -1.57 8.29 -21.65
CA ALA A 105 -0.80 7.94 -22.82
C ALA A 105 -1.02 9.03 -23.88
N SER A 106 -0.48 10.22 -23.65
CA SER A 106 -0.36 11.29 -24.62
C SER A 106 0.89 10.95 -25.41
N GLY A 107 0.71 10.04 -26.35
CA GLY A 107 1.81 9.42 -27.08
C GLY A 107 1.34 8.59 -28.27
N SER A 108 0.32 9.04 -29.00
CA SER A 108 0.29 8.82 -30.45
C SER A 108 -0.60 9.87 -31.10
N ALA A 109 -0.04 11.06 -31.25
CA ALA A 109 -0.52 12.00 -32.25
C ALA A 109 -0.34 11.33 -33.62
N THR A 110 -1.45 11.14 -34.32
CA THR A 110 -1.47 10.79 -35.73
C THR A 110 -0.79 11.89 -36.56
N ASN A 111 -0.11 11.42 -37.61
CA ASN A 111 0.23 12.10 -38.86
C ASN A 111 1.61 12.76 -39.05
N THR A 112 2.40 12.03 -39.86
CA THR A 112 3.10 12.44 -41.09
C THR A 112 4.32 13.37 -41.00
N GLU A 113 5.47 12.74 -41.31
CA GLU A 113 6.53 13.22 -42.20
C GLU A 113 7.04 14.66 -42.02
N SER A 114 8.28 14.80 -41.54
CA SER A 114 9.39 15.24 -42.38
C SER A 114 10.67 15.51 -41.56
N SER A 115 11.75 14.84 -41.99
CA SER A 115 13.11 15.38 -42.10
C SER A 115 13.90 15.79 -40.85
N SER A 116 14.87 14.92 -40.54
CA SER A 116 16.29 15.22 -40.36
C SER A 116 16.70 16.30 -39.33
N ALA A 117 17.19 15.84 -38.18
CA ALA A 117 18.49 16.28 -37.64
C ALA A 117 18.90 15.38 -36.47
N ARG A 118 19.81 14.42 -36.72
CA ARG A 118 20.58 13.76 -35.65
C ARG A 118 21.42 14.84 -34.95
N GLN A 119 21.07 15.16 -33.71
CA GLN A 119 21.95 15.94 -32.84
C GLN A 119 23.16 15.08 -32.48
N ARG A 120 24.26 15.26 -33.20
CA ARG A 120 25.57 14.67 -32.93
C ARG A 120 26.12 15.32 -31.66
N THR A 121 26.10 14.60 -30.55
CA THR A 121 26.82 14.99 -29.33
C THR A 121 28.31 14.73 -29.54
N THR A 122 29.06 15.71 -30.03
CA THR A 122 30.53 15.65 -29.97
C THR A 122 31.02 16.43 -28.76
N LEU A 123 31.71 15.73 -27.86
CA LEU A 123 32.40 16.33 -26.71
C LEU A 123 33.41 17.40 -27.17
N PRO A 124 33.54 18.53 -26.45
CA PRO A 124 34.55 19.53 -26.74
C PRO A 124 35.94 18.93 -26.53
N ARG A 125 36.82 19.15 -27.52
CA ARG A 125 38.17 18.60 -27.54
C ARG A 125 39.05 19.38 -26.54
N ILE A 126 39.43 18.74 -25.45
CA ILE A 126 40.37 19.29 -24.47
C ILE A 126 41.74 19.44 -25.14
N GLN A 127 42.28 20.65 -25.17
CA GLN A 127 43.67 20.88 -25.55
C GLN A 127 44.56 20.66 -24.33
N LEU A 128 45.47 19.68 -24.40
CA LEU A 128 46.52 19.52 -23.39
C LEU A 128 47.59 20.59 -23.59
N PRO A 129 48.03 21.30 -22.53
CA PRO A 129 49.15 22.22 -22.63
C PRO A 129 50.46 21.44 -22.80
N HIS A 130 51.32 21.96 -23.68
CA HIS A 130 52.66 21.44 -23.90
C HIS A 130 53.55 21.90 -22.74
N PHE A 131 54.05 20.96 -21.95
CA PHE A 131 55.11 21.25 -20.99
C PHE A 131 56.46 21.13 -21.71
N SER A 132 57.33 22.11 -21.50
CA SER A 132 58.71 22.14 -21.99
C SER A 132 59.64 21.30 -21.13
#